data_AF-A0A6I1JFR2-F1
#
_entry.id   AF-A0A6I1JFR2-F1
#
_cell.length_a   1.000
_cell.length_b   1.000
_cell.length_c   1.000
_cell.angle_alpha   90.00
_cell.angle_beta   90.00
_cell.angle_gamma   90.00
#
_symmetry.space_group_name_H-M   'P 1'
#
loop_
_entity.id
_entity.type
_entity.pdbx_description
1 polymer ?
#
loop_
_entity_poly.entity_id
_entity_poly.type
_entity_poly.pdbx_seq_one_letter_code
_entity_poly.pdbx_strand_id
1 'polypeptide(L)'
;LIKAALEHEGAAFIDVISPCIAFNNHEGSTKSFDYVRAHNEALNTLDFVTTRAPITTEYPEGAAQDVRLHDGSVIRLRKLASHYDVTDRGAAMAYLHEVATSGEIATGLIYLDETASDMHARLGTAKKPLNAMSDRDLVPGAAALARINASLR
;
A
#
# COMPACT_ATOMS: atom_id res chain seq x y z
N LEU A 1 -2.14 -10.60 -4.18
CA LEU A 1 -1.81 -9.52 -3.24
C LEU A 1 -2.97 -8.55 -3.05
N ILE A 2 -3.40 -7.78 -4.08
CA ILE A 2 -4.54 -6.83 -3.94
C ILE A 2 -5.81 -7.52 -3.43
N LYS A 3 -6.20 -8.65 -4.04
CA LYS A 3 -7.36 -9.43 -3.56
C LYS A 3 -7.21 -9.82 -2.08
N ALA A 4 -6.07 -10.38 -1.69
CA ALA A 4 -5.80 -10.79 -0.32
C ALA A 4 -5.82 -9.61 0.66
N ALA A 5 -5.32 -8.43 0.26
CA ALA A 5 -5.36 -7.22 1.07
C ALA A 5 -6.79 -6.69 1.29
N LEU A 6 -7.67 -6.83 0.28
CA LEU A 6 -9.09 -6.47 0.41
C LEU A 6 -9.87 -7.45 1.30
N GLU A 7 -9.47 -8.73 1.31
CA GLU A 7 -10.09 -9.78 2.13
C GLU A 7 -9.53 -9.83 3.56
N HIS A 8 -8.40 -9.18 3.82
CA HIS A 8 -7.76 -9.18 5.14
C HIS A 8 -8.56 -8.36 6.15
N GLU A 9 -8.97 -8.99 7.27
CA GLU A 9 -9.68 -8.35 8.39
C GLU A 9 -8.71 -7.56 9.31
N GLY A 10 -7.90 -6.70 8.70
CA GLY A 10 -6.86 -5.94 9.37
C GLY A 10 -6.30 -4.84 8.47
N ALA A 11 -5.29 -4.12 8.96
CA ALA A 11 -4.62 -3.12 8.14
C ALA A 11 -3.71 -3.81 7.11
N ALA A 12 -4.02 -3.65 5.83
CA ALA A 12 -3.20 -4.13 4.74
C ALA A 12 -2.42 -2.98 4.08
N PHE A 13 -1.13 -3.19 3.83
CA PHE A 13 -0.27 -2.24 3.12
C PHE A 13 0.34 -2.93 1.90
N ILE A 14 0.23 -2.29 0.74
CA ILE A 14 0.86 -2.74 -0.50
C ILE A 14 1.70 -1.58 -1.04
N ASP A 15 3.01 -1.78 -1.08
CA ASP A 15 3.89 -0.90 -1.81
C ASP A 15 3.92 -1.33 -3.29
N VAL A 16 3.61 -0.41 -4.19
CA VAL A 16 3.52 -0.66 -5.63
C VAL A 16 4.55 0.19 -6.34
N ILE A 17 5.54 -0.47 -6.92
CA ILE A 17 6.55 0.17 -7.77
C ILE A 17 5.85 0.71 -9.02
N SER A 18 5.71 2.04 -9.10
CA SER A 18 5.07 2.74 -10.20
C SER A 18 6.03 3.78 -10.80
N PRO A 19 6.78 3.44 -11.87
CA PRO A 19 7.71 4.36 -12.51
C PRO A 19 7.00 5.62 -13.03
N CYS A 20 7.49 6.81 -12.65
CA CYS A 20 6.97 8.08 -13.14
C CYS A 20 7.87 8.63 -14.26
N ILE A 21 7.45 8.41 -15.51
CA ILE A 21 8.21 8.80 -16.70
C ILE A 21 8.25 10.32 -16.95
N ALA A 22 7.28 11.08 -16.44
CA ALA A 22 7.15 12.51 -16.74
C ALA A 22 8.02 13.39 -15.83
N PHE A 23 8.18 13.02 -14.55
CA PHE A 23 8.82 13.90 -13.55
C PHE A 23 10.05 13.29 -12.88
N ASN A 24 10.25 11.98 -12.95
CA ASN A 24 11.31 11.28 -12.22
C ASN A 24 12.29 10.55 -13.16
N ASN A 25 12.75 11.23 -14.21
CA ASN A 25 13.58 10.65 -15.26
C ASN A 25 14.93 11.39 -15.44
N HIS A 26 15.73 11.53 -14.37
CA HIS A 26 17.08 12.09 -14.44
C HIS A 26 18.03 11.50 -13.37
N GLU A 27 19.33 11.51 -13.67
CA GLU A 27 20.42 10.82 -12.94
C GLU A 27 20.67 11.27 -11.48
N GLY A 28 19.92 12.23 -10.93
CA GLY A 28 20.17 12.80 -9.60
C GLY A 28 18.95 13.25 -8.81
N SER A 29 17.76 12.69 -9.06
CA SER A 29 16.52 13.27 -8.51
C SER A 29 16.38 13.17 -6.99
N THR A 30 16.72 14.25 -6.29
CA THR A 30 16.16 14.63 -4.99
C THR A 30 15.05 15.65 -5.22
N LYS A 31 13.81 15.17 -5.14
CA LYS A 31 12.56 15.93 -5.34
C LYS A 31 12.54 17.26 -4.56
N SER A 32 12.51 18.41 -5.25
CA SER A 32 11.93 19.64 -4.70
C SER A 32 11.13 20.41 -5.76
N PHE A 33 9.96 20.87 -5.35
CA PHE A 33 9.06 21.73 -6.12
C PHE A 33 9.72 23.07 -6.49
N ASP A 34 10.70 23.52 -5.70
CA ASP A 34 11.39 24.80 -5.89
C ASP A 34 12.30 24.82 -7.12
N TYR A 35 12.89 23.67 -7.52
CA TYR A 35 13.70 23.59 -8.74
C TYR A 35 12.88 23.79 -10.02
N VAL A 36 11.68 23.21 -10.06
CA VAL A 36 10.72 23.29 -11.18
C VAL A 36 10.18 24.72 -11.33
N ARG A 37 9.96 25.42 -10.21
CA ARG A 37 9.50 26.81 -10.23
C ARG A 37 10.55 27.79 -10.77
N ALA A 38 11.84 27.51 -10.53
CA ALA A 38 12.94 28.39 -10.94
C ALA A 38 13.30 28.31 -12.44
N HIS A 39 12.94 27.22 -13.13
CA HIS A 39 13.33 26.95 -14.52
C HIS A 39 12.13 26.89 -15.47
N ASN A 40 11.17 27.78 -15.26
CA ASN A 40 9.91 27.89 -15.99
C ASN A 40 10.11 28.42 -17.43
N GLU A 41 10.85 27.69 -18.26
CA GLU A 41 10.91 27.88 -19.71
C GLU A 41 10.24 26.70 -20.42
N ALA A 42 9.26 27.02 -21.27
CA ALA A 42 8.47 26.15 -22.15
C ALA A 42 7.25 25.40 -21.55
N LEU A 43 6.24 26.16 -21.11
CA LEU A 43 4.92 25.68 -20.67
C LEU A 43 3.96 25.16 -21.77
N ASN A 44 4.42 24.80 -22.98
CA ASN A 44 3.50 24.35 -24.06
C ASN A 44 4.15 23.38 -25.07
N THR A 45 4.95 22.41 -24.61
CA THR A 45 5.07 21.15 -25.35
C THR A 45 3.89 20.27 -24.95
N LEU A 46 3.09 19.84 -25.93
CA LEU A 46 2.18 18.71 -25.75
C LEU A 46 3.05 17.50 -25.35
N ASP A 47 3.13 17.22 -24.05
CA ASP A 47 3.75 16.01 -23.52
C ASP A 47 2.86 14.81 -23.90
N PHE A 48 2.98 14.41 -25.17
CA PHE A 48 2.29 13.24 -25.68
C PHE A 48 3.04 12.01 -25.20
N VAL A 49 2.58 11.48 -24.06
CA VAL A 49 3.02 10.17 -23.58
C VAL A 49 2.48 9.11 -24.54
N THR A 50 3.37 8.59 -25.40
CA THR A 50 3.03 7.43 -26.22
C THR A 50 2.79 6.23 -25.31
N THR A 51 1.66 5.54 -25.53
CA THR A 51 1.38 4.30 -24.82
C THR A 51 2.44 3.27 -25.19
N ARG A 52 3.01 2.62 -24.19
CA ARG A 52 3.93 1.51 -24.37
C ARG A 52 3.29 0.22 -23.89
N ALA A 53 3.70 -0.90 -24.48
CA ALA A 53 3.22 -2.20 -24.04
C ALA A 53 3.59 -2.45 -22.57
N PRO A 54 2.71 -3.11 -21.79
CA PRO A 54 3.04 -3.53 -20.43
C PRO A 54 4.29 -4.41 -20.42
N ILE A 55 5.21 -4.15 -19.50
CA ILE A 55 6.33 -5.05 -19.22
C ILE A 55 5.78 -6.11 -18.28
N THR A 56 5.82 -7.37 -18.71
CA THR A 56 5.40 -8.52 -17.90
C THR A 56 6.60 -9.43 -17.67
N THR A 57 6.64 -10.09 -16.52
CA THR A 57 7.66 -11.07 -16.21
C THR A 57 7.08 -12.15 -15.31
N GLU A 58 7.55 -13.38 -15.50
CA GLU A 58 7.21 -14.52 -14.68
C GLU A 58 8.51 -15.26 -14.35
N TYR A 59 8.72 -15.51 -13.07
CA TYR A 59 9.93 -16.12 -12.55
C TYR A 59 9.59 -16.93 -11.29
N PRO A 60 10.38 -17.97 -10.95
CA PRO A 60 10.08 -18.85 -9.82
C PRO A 60 10.09 -18.13 -8.46
N GLU A 61 9.46 -18.74 -7.46
CA GLU A 61 9.59 -18.33 -6.06
C GLU A 61 11.05 -18.38 -5.62
N GLY A 62 11.44 -17.45 -4.75
CA GLY A 62 12.83 -17.30 -4.28
C GLY A 62 13.82 -16.77 -5.32
N ALA A 63 13.45 -16.72 -6.60
CA ALA A 63 14.33 -16.25 -7.66
C ALA A 63 14.36 -14.72 -7.77
N ALA A 64 15.48 -14.21 -8.25
CA ALA A 64 15.62 -12.82 -8.69
C ALA A 64 15.51 -12.73 -10.21
N GLN A 65 14.92 -11.65 -10.69
CA GLN A 65 14.73 -11.36 -12.10
C GLN A 65 15.05 -9.90 -12.40
N ASP A 66 15.94 -9.70 -13.37
CA ASP A 66 16.20 -8.38 -13.93
C ASP A 66 15.11 -8.02 -14.93
N VAL A 67 14.45 -6.89 -14.70
CA VAL A 67 13.40 -6.36 -15.58
C VAL A 67 13.92 -5.06 -16.17
N ARG A 68 14.09 -5.05 -17.48
CA ARG A 68 14.48 -3.86 -18.23
C ARG A 68 13.26 -2.97 -18.47
N LEU A 69 13.37 -1.72 -18.05
CA LEU A 69 12.33 -0.71 -18.22
C LEU A 69 12.43 -0.03 -19.59
N HIS A 70 11.36 0.69 -19.91
CA HIS A 70 11.17 1.41 -21.16
C HIS A 70 12.22 2.51 -21.41
N ASP A 71 12.78 3.10 -20.35
CA ASP A 71 13.86 4.08 -20.39
C ASP A 71 15.26 3.45 -20.50
N GLY A 72 15.34 2.11 -20.50
CA GLY A 72 16.59 1.35 -20.55
C GLY A 72 17.18 1.03 -19.19
N SER A 73 16.67 1.58 -18.09
CA SER A 73 17.05 1.22 -16.73
C SER A 73 16.67 -0.24 -16.41
N VAL A 74 17.27 -0.80 -15.37
CA VAL A 74 17.02 -2.20 -14.95
C VAL A 74 16.67 -2.21 -13.47
N ILE A 75 15.57 -2.88 -13.13
CA ILE A 75 15.22 -3.18 -11.74
C ILE A 75 15.41 -4.68 -11.49
N ARG A 76 15.99 -5.04 -10.35
CA ARG A 76 16.13 -6.43 -9.91
C ARG A 76 15.05 -6.75 -8.88
N LEU A 77 14.11 -7.61 -9.26
CA LEU A 77 13.01 -8.04 -8.40
C LEU A 77 13.32 -9.42 -7.81
N ARG A 78 13.23 -9.57 -6.48
CA ARG A 78 13.33 -10.88 -5.82
C ARG A 78 11.98 -11.31 -5.28
N LYS A 79 11.51 -12.49 -5.69
CA LYS A 79 10.33 -13.13 -5.09
C LYS A 79 10.71 -13.77 -3.77
N LEU A 80 9.81 -13.69 -2.81
CA LEU A 80 9.92 -14.42 -1.55
C LEU A 80 10.13 -15.93 -1.81
N ALA A 81 10.97 -16.56 -1.00
CA ALA A 81 11.24 -17.99 -1.08
C ALA A 81 10.15 -18.81 -0.37
N SER A 82 9.92 -20.04 -0.83
CA SER A 82 8.82 -20.91 -0.35
C SER A 82 8.95 -21.38 1.11
N HIS A 83 10.16 -21.36 1.67
CA HIS A 83 10.43 -21.77 3.05
C HIS A 83 10.34 -20.62 4.06
N TYR A 84 9.95 -19.43 3.59
CA TYR A 84 9.82 -18.25 4.42
C TYR A 84 8.47 -18.26 5.16
N ASP A 85 8.51 -18.11 6.48
CA ASP A 85 7.32 -17.97 7.31
C ASP A 85 6.84 -16.50 7.31
N VAL A 86 5.71 -16.27 6.64
CA VAL A 86 5.09 -14.94 6.54
C VAL A 86 4.49 -14.44 7.85
N THR A 87 4.37 -15.30 8.87
CA THR A 87 3.82 -14.92 10.18
C THR A 87 4.89 -14.43 11.15
N ASP A 88 6.17 -14.64 10.83
CA ASP A 88 7.30 -14.15 11.63
C ASP A 88 7.66 -12.71 11.24
N ARG A 89 7.26 -11.76 12.10
CA ARG A 89 7.57 -10.34 11.93
C ARG A 89 9.08 -10.06 11.95
N GLY A 90 9.85 -10.79 12.76
CA GLY A 90 11.30 -10.65 12.85
C GLY A 90 11.97 -11.08 11.56
N ALA A 91 11.58 -12.25 11.03
CA ALA A 91 12.05 -12.74 9.73
C ALA A 91 11.71 -11.76 8.59
N ALA A 92 10.53 -11.13 8.64
CA ALA A 92 10.13 -10.12 7.66
C ALA A 92 11.01 -8.88 7.64
N MET A 93 11.32 -8.33 8.81
CA MET A 93 12.18 -7.16 8.91
C MET A 93 13.62 -7.50 8.48
N ALA A 94 14.12 -8.67 8.87
CA ALA A 94 15.44 -9.15 8.47
C ALA A 94 15.55 -9.35 6.95
N TYR A 95 14.55 -10.00 6.34
CA TYR A 95 14.51 -10.25 4.91
C TYR A 95 14.45 -8.95 4.10
N LEU A 96 13.60 -7.99 4.48
CA LEU A 96 13.54 -6.69 3.83
C LEU A 96 14.89 -5.96 3.89
N HIS A 97 15.58 -6.04 5.03
CA HIS A 97 16.89 -5.45 5.20
C HIS A 97 17.95 -6.14 4.32
N GLU A 98 18.01 -7.46 4.34
CA GLU A 98 18.94 -8.26 3.53
C GLU A 98 18.78 -7.94 2.04
N VAL A 99 17.55 -7.99 1.54
CA VAL A 99 17.25 -7.71 0.12
C VAL A 99 17.62 -6.27 -0.23
N ALA A 100 17.30 -5.29 0.62
CA ALA A 100 17.70 -3.89 0.41
C ALA A 100 19.22 -3.71 0.38
N THR A 101 19.98 -4.40 1.24
CA THR A 101 21.46 -4.32 1.24
C THR A 101 22.09 -4.92 -0.03
N SER A 102 21.40 -5.85 -0.69
CA SER A 102 21.82 -6.41 -1.99
C SER A 102 21.46 -5.53 -3.19
N GLY A 103 20.78 -4.39 -2.98
CA GLY A 103 20.31 -3.51 -4.05
C GLY A 103 19.12 -4.08 -4.83
N GLU A 104 18.44 -5.07 -4.26
CA GLU A 104 17.30 -5.74 -4.86
C GLU A 104 15.99 -5.24 -4.22
N ILE A 105 14.86 -5.51 -4.87
CA ILE A 105 13.54 -5.15 -4.35
C ILE A 105 12.74 -6.42 -4.06
N ALA A 106 12.35 -6.59 -2.80
CA ALA A 106 11.52 -7.69 -2.35
C ALA A 106 10.11 -7.57 -2.91
N THR A 107 9.57 -8.67 -3.44
CA THR A 107 8.21 -8.77 -3.97
C THR A 107 7.49 -10.00 -3.45
N GLY A 108 6.17 -9.91 -3.29
CA GLY A 108 5.34 -10.99 -2.75
C GLY A 108 4.64 -10.59 -1.46
N LEU A 109 4.11 -11.59 -0.75
CA LEU A 109 3.52 -11.41 0.58
C LEU A 109 4.65 -11.44 1.62
N ILE A 110 5.01 -10.30 2.19
CA ILE A 110 6.15 -10.21 3.11
C ILE A 110 5.77 -10.58 4.54
N TYR A 111 4.59 -10.18 5.00
CA TYR A 111 4.13 -10.44 6.35
C TYR A 111 2.61 -10.56 6.40
N LEU A 112 2.11 -11.45 7.24
CA LEU A 112 0.70 -11.64 7.54
C LEU A 112 0.53 -11.90 9.04
N ASP A 113 -0.23 -11.05 9.71
CA ASP A 113 -0.71 -11.32 11.08
C ASP A 113 -2.05 -12.03 11.00
N GLU A 114 -2.07 -13.34 11.29
CA GLU A 114 -3.30 -14.14 11.29
C GLU A 114 -4.25 -13.80 12.44
N THR A 115 -3.75 -13.12 13.47
CA THR A 115 -4.53 -12.71 14.64
C THR A 115 -5.04 -11.26 14.54
N ALA A 116 -4.79 -10.62 13.40
CA ALA A 116 -5.29 -9.28 13.13
C ALA A 116 -6.83 -9.24 13.20
N SER A 117 -7.35 -8.11 13.69
CA SER A 117 -8.77 -7.84 13.76
C SER A 117 -9.00 -6.40 13.31
N ASP A 118 -10.07 -6.20 12.53
CA ASP A 118 -10.38 -4.90 11.98
C ASP A 118 -10.74 -3.88 13.07
N MET A 119 -10.69 -2.60 12.70
CA MET A 119 -10.95 -1.50 13.63
C MET A 119 -12.38 -1.54 14.20
N HIS A 120 -13.37 -1.95 13.40
CA HIS A 120 -14.76 -1.99 13.82
C HIS A 120 -15.00 -3.08 14.88
N ALA A 121 -14.39 -4.25 14.71
CA ALA A 121 -14.41 -5.35 15.67
C ALA A 121 -13.68 -4.96 16.96
N ARG A 122 -12.50 -4.37 16.86
CA ARG A 122 -11.70 -3.94 18.03
C ARG A 122 -12.39 -2.87 18.87
N LEU A 123 -13.07 -1.91 18.23
CA LEU A 123 -13.77 -0.83 18.93
C LEU A 123 -15.20 -1.21 19.35
N GLY A 124 -15.68 -2.41 19.01
CA GLY A 124 -17.05 -2.84 19.30
C GLY A 124 -18.11 -1.95 18.62
N THR A 125 -17.79 -1.40 17.46
CA THR A 125 -18.71 -0.49 16.75
C THR A 125 -19.90 -1.23 16.14
N ALA A 126 -20.94 -0.48 15.77
CA ALA A 126 -22.13 -1.04 15.17
C ALA A 126 -21.83 -1.73 13.82
N LYS A 127 -22.48 -2.87 13.57
CA LYS A 127 -22.36 -3.62 12.31
C LYS A 127 -22.95 -2.88 11.11
N LYS A 128 -23.96 -2.04 11.35
CA LYS A 128 -24.62 -1.26 10.31
C LYS A 128 -23.75 -0.02 10.03
N PRO A 129 -23.43 0.30 8.76
CA PRO A 129 -22.63 1.48 8.47
C PRO A 129 -23.44 2.75 8.76
N LEU A 130 -22.75 3.80 9.21
CA LEU A 130 -23.38 5.05 9.68
C LEU A 130 -24.30 5.68 8.63
N ASN A 131 -23.89 5.65 7.36
CA ASN A 131 -24.67 6.20 6.23
C ASN A 131 -25.98 5.43 5.94
N ALA A 132 -26.15 4.23 6.46
CA ALA A 132 -27.38 3.45 6.34
C ALA A 132 -28.28 3.56 7.57
N MET A 133 -27.81 4.18 8.65
CA MET A 133 -28.57 4.35 9.89
C MET A 133 -29.64 5.44 9.73
N SER A 134 -30.78 5.24 10.37
CA SER A 134 -31.85 6.24 10.44
C SER A 134 -31.72 7.09 11.70
N ASP A 135 -32.42 8.23 11.76
CA ASP A 135 -32.50 9.06 12.98
C ASP A 135 -32.98 8.26 14.20
N ARG A 136 -33.86 7.27 13.98
CA ARG A 136 -34.33 6.38 15.04
C ARG A 136 -33.22 5.48 15.60
N ASP A 137 -32.25 5.11 14.77
CA ASP A 137 -31.10 4.30 15.17
C ASP A 137 -30.03 5.15 15.89
N LEU A 138 -29.95 6.46 15.57
CA LEU A 138 -28.91 7.38 16.04
C LEU A 138 -29.30 8.23 17.24
N VAL A 139 -30.59 8.55 17.39
CA VAL A 139 -31.08 9.47 18.43
C VAL A 139 -31.80 8.68 19.52
N PRO A 140 -31.18 8.48 20.70
CA PRO A 140 -31.88 7.91 21.83
C PRO A 140 -32.93 8.92 22.31
N GLY A 141 -34.22 8.63 22.10
CA GLY A 141 -35.31 9.51 22.53
C GLY A 141 -35.30 9.78 24.05
N ALA A 142 -36.10 10.75 24.49
CA ALA A 142 -36.09 11.26 25.87
C ALA A 142 -36.17 10.17 26.96
N ALA A 143 -36.99 9.13 26.74
CA ALA A 143 -37.12 8.02 27.67
C ALA A 143 -35.82 7.20 27.82
N ALA A 144 -35.06 7.00 26.75
CA ALA A 144 -33.79 6.28 26.78
C ALA A 144 -32.71 7.10 27.51
N LEU A 145 -32.63 8.41 27.23
CA LEU A 145 -31.75 9.35 27.92
C LEU A 145 -32.03 9.39 29.43
N ALA A 146 -33.31 9.43 29.83
CA ALA A 146 -33.70 9.42 31.23
C ALA A 146 -33.22 8.16 31.97
N ARG A 147 -33.33 6.97 31.33
CA ARG A 147 -32.81 5.71 31.89
C ARG A 147 -31.28 5.72 32.04
N ILE A 148 -30.55 6.21 31.04
CA ILE A 148 -29.08 6.30 31.11
C ILE A 148 -28.66 7.21 32.26
N ASN A 149 -29.26 8.40 32.37
CA ASN A 149 -28.95 9.35 33.44
C ASN A 149 -29.26 8.78 34.84
N ALA A 150 -30.31 7.99 34.98
CA ALA A 150 -30.64 7.33 36.25
C ALA A 150 -29.63 6.23 36.61
N SER A 151 -29.05 5.52 35.62
CA SER A 151 -28.06 4.46 35.86
C SER A 151 -26.65 4.95 36.24
N LEU A 152 -26.38 6.24 36.03
CA LEU A 152 -25.08 6.88 36.29
C LEU A 152 -25.10 7.81 37.51
N ARG A 153 -26.19 7.79 38.28
CA ARG A 153 -26.35 8.50 39.56
C ARG A 153 -26.25 7.53 40.71
#